data_AF-A0A5E4UXP3-F1
#
_entry.id   AF-A0A5E4UXP3-F1
#
_cell.length_a   1.000
_cell.length_b   1.000
_cell.length_c   1.000
_cell.angle_alpha   90.00
_cell.angle_beta   90.00
_cell.angle_gamma   90.00
#
_symmetry.space_group_name_H-M   'P 1'
#
loop_
_entity.id
_entity.type
_entity.pdbx_description
1 polymer ?
#
loop_
_entity_poly.entity_id
_entity_poly.type
_entity_poly.pdbx_seq_one_letter_code
_entity_poly.pdbx_strand_id
1 'polypeptide(L)' 'MYKVVLLNDDFTPMEFVVMVIQEYFNKDRESATQIMLKVHREGRGVCGVFTRDVAATKVEQVVSHARQSGHPLQCVMEEA' A
#
# COMPACT_ATOMS: atom_id res chain seq x y z
N MET A 1 -11.31 5.18 13.27
CA MET A 1 -10.25 5.48 12.26
C MET A 1 -9.95 4.20 11.51
N TYR A 2 -9.36 4.27 10.31
CA TYR A 2 -9.08 3.08 9.47
C TYR A 2 -7.61 3.04 9.08
N LYS A 3 -6.96 1.88 9.25
CA LYS A 3 -5.61 1.61 8.73
C LYS A 3 -5.74 1.21 7.26
N VAL A 4 -4.88 1.76 6.40
CA VAL A 4 -4.72 1.28 5.02
C VAL A 4 -3.48 0.40 4.96
N VAL A 5 -3.64 -0.79 4.39
CA VAL A 5 -2.68 -1.89 4.50
C VAL A 5 -2.41 -2.48 3.12
N LEU A 6 -1.15 -2.64 2.78
CA LEU A 6 -0.72 -3.45 1.64
C LEU A 6 -0.48 -4.90 2.08
N LEU A 7 -0.87 -5.84 1.23
CA LEU A 7 -0.64 -7.27 1.43
C LEU A 7 0.43 -7.77 0.46
N ASN A 8 1.25 -8.71 0.93
CA ASN A 8 2.31 -9.29 0.13
C ASN A 8 1.76 -10.19 -0.98
N ASP A 9 2.50 -10.24 -2.08
CA ASP A 9 2.35 -11.19 -3.17
C ASP A 9 3.71 -11.45 -3.82
N ASP A 10 3.84 -12.50 -4.62
CA ASP A 10 5.12 -12.94 -5.19
C ASP A 10 5.44 -12.32 -6.57
N PHE A 11 4.59 -11.42 -7.08
CA PHE A 11 4.67 -10.93 -8.47
C PHE A 11 4.86 -9.42 -8.60
N THR A 12 4.41 -8.64 -7.61
CA THR A 12 4.54 -7.19 -7.62
C THR A 12 5.99 -6.78 -7.33
N PRO A 13 6.66 -6.01 -8.23
CA PRO A 13 8.03 -5.57 -8.00
C PRO A 13 8.17 -4.67 -6.76
N MET A 14 9.25 -4.85 -5.98
CA MET A 14 9.51 -4.05 -4.78
C MET A 14 9.53 -2.54 -5.07
N GLU A 15 10.17 -2.11 -6.16
CA GLU A 15 10.21 -0.68 -6.54
C GLU A 15 8.81 -0.14 -6.91
N PHE A 16 7.92 -0.98 -7.45
CA PHE A 16 6.53 -0.57 -7.68
C PHE A 16 5.81 -0.32 -6.35
N VAL A 17 5.99 -1.21 -5.36
CA VAL A 17 5.43 -1.03 -4.01
C VAL A 17 5.95 0.25 -3.35
N VAL A 18 7.25 0.53 -3.46
CA VAL A 18 7.85 1.78 -2.94
C VAL A 18 7.22 3.00 -3.61
N MET A 19 7.12 3.01 -4.94
CA MET A 19 6.49 4.10 -5.71
C MET A 19 5.05 4.35 -5.26
N VAL A 20 4.24 3.30 -5.15
CA VAL A 20 2.85 3.36 -4.66
C VAL A 20 2.78 3.99 -3.26
N ILE A 21 3.69 3.59 -2.36
CA ILE A 21 3.72 4.14 -0.99
C ILE A 21 4.08 5.63 -1.00
N GLN A 22 5.02 6.04 -1.85
CA GLN A 22 5.40 7.46 -1.97
C GLN A 22 4.26 8.30 -2.56
N GLU A 23 3.66 7.86 -3.67
CA GLU A 23 2.65 8.60 -4.41
C GLU A 23 1.34 8.74 -3.61
N TYR A 24 0.83 7.65 -3.04
CA TYR A 24 -0.50 7.64 -2.44
C TYR A 24 -0.50 7.91 -0.93
N PHE A 25 0.61 7.71 -0.24
CA PHE A 25 0.69 7.88 1.22
C PHE A 25 1.67 8.96 1.66
N ASN A 26 2.24 9.70 0.70
CA ASN A 26 3.08 10.85 0.93
C ASN A 26 4.27 10.53 1.86
N LYS A 27 4.85 9.34 1.68
CA LYS A 27 6.03 8.88 2.40
C LYS A 27 7.28 9.26 1.62
N ASP A 28 8.34 9.59 2.33
CA ASP A 28 9.67 9.63 1.73
C ASP A 28 10.13 8.21 1.31
N ARG A 29 11.20 8.16 0.51
CA ARG A 29 11.71 6.90 -0.03
C ARG A 29 12.17 5.95 1.06
N GLU A 30 12.77 6.46 2.14
CA GLU A 30 13.26 5.65 3.25
C GLU A 30 12.10 4.96 3.97
N SER A 31 11.10 5.72 4.39
CA SER A 31 9.89 5.22 5.04
C SER A 31 9.12 4.25 4.14
N ALA A 32 8.99 4.58 2.85
CA ALA A 32 8.34 3.71 1.87
C ALA A 32 9.08 2.36 1.73
N THR A 33 10.42 2.39 1.69
CA THR A 33 11.24 1.18 1.62
C THR A 33 11.08 0.32 2.88
N GLN A 34 11.04 0.93 4.06
CA GLN A 34 10.82 0.19 5.32
C GLN A 34 9.44 -0.46 5.36
N ILE A 35 8.39 0.26 4.94
CA ILE A 35 7.03 -0.31 4.85
C ILE A 35 7.00 -1.45 3.82
N MET A 36 7.60 -1.26 2.64
CA MET A 36 7.68 -2.31 1.62
C MET A 36 8.39 -3.56 2.15
N LEU A 37 9.53 -3.41 2.82
CA LEU A 37 10.26 -4.54 3.43
C LEU A 37 9.41 -5.25 4.49
N LYS A 38 8.60 -4.51 5.24
CA LYS A 38 7.65 -5.08 6.20
C LYS A 38 6.57 -5.89 5.50
N VAL A 39 5.96 -5.37 4.42
CA VAL A 39 5.01 -6.11 3.58
C VAL A 39 5.65 -7.42 3.12
N HIS A 40 6.84 -7.34 2.53
CA HIS A 40 7.54 -8.51 1.98
C HIS A 40 7.85 -9.59 3.01
N ARG A 41 8.30 -9.18 4.22
CA ARG A 41 8.75 -10.12 5.26
C ARG A 41 7.64 -10.62 6.18
N GLU A 42 6.65 -9.79 6.45
CA GLU A 42 5.58 -10.07 7.43
C GLU A 42 4.22 -10.34 6.76
N GLY A 43 4.18 -10.35 5.43
CA GLY A 43 2.97 -10.58 4.63
C GLY A 43 2.05 -9.36 4.51
N ARG A 44 2.29 -8.30 5.29
CA ARG A 44 1.49 -7.07 5.27
C ARG A 44 2.21 -5.87 5.88
N GLY A 45 1.77 -4.66 5.53
CA GLY A 45 2.32 -3.42 6.08
C GLY A 45 1.30 -2.28 6.08
N VAL A 46 1.27 -1.50 7.16
CA VAL A 46 0.39 -0.33 7.31
C VAL A 46 1.04 0.88 6.64
N CYS A 47 0.34 1.48 5.68
CA CYS A 47 0.82 2.67 4.96
C CYS A 47 0.38 3.98 5.62
N GLY A 48 -0.75 3.97 6.32
CA GLY A 48 -1.25 5.12 7.08
C GLY A 48 -2.60 4.85 7.75
N VAL A 49 -3.06 5.82 8.56
CA VAL A 49 -4.34 5.78 9.26
C VAL A 49 -5.16 7.00 8.88
N PHE A 50 -6.40 6.81 8.45
CA PHE A 50 -7.25 7.85 7.89
C PHE A 50 -8.70 7.73 8.40
N THR A 51 -9.53 8.71 8.04
CA THR A 51 -11.00 8.55 8.12
C THR A 51 -11.46 7.50 7.11
N ARG A 52 -12.66 6.94 7.31
CA ARG A 52 -13.20 5.86 6.47
C ARG A 52 -13.20 6.21 4.98
N ASP A 53 -13.70 7.39 4.64
CA ASP A 53 -13.84 7.80 3.23
C ASP A 53 -12.48 8.02 2.56
N VAL A 54 -11.54 8.65 3.27
CA VAL A 54 -10.16 8.84 2.77
C VAL A 54 -9.43 7.50 2.62
N ALA A 55 -9.61 6.57 3.56
CA ALA A 55 -9.05 5.23 3.46
C ALA A 55 -9.61 4.47 2.25
N ALA A 56 -10.93 4.54 2.03
CA ALA A 56 -11.60 3.90 0.90
C ALA A 56 -11.08 4.44 -0.44
N THR A 57 -10.98 5.77 -0.60
CA THR A 57 -10.41 6.37 -1.81
C THR A 57 -8.98 5.92 -2.06
N LYS A 58 -8.13 5.90 -1.02
CA LYS A 58 -6.72 5.45 -1.17
C LYS A 58 -6.62 3.99 -1.58
N VAL A 59 -7.45 3.12 -1.00
CA VAL A 59 -7.51 1.71 -1.40
C VAL A 59 -7.87 1.58 -2.87
N GLU A 60 -8.92 2.27 -3.33
CA GLU A 60 -9.36 2.24 -4.73
C GLU A 60 -8.27 2.73 -5.69
N GLN A 61 -7.62 3.86 -5.37
CA GLN A 61 -6.53 4.44 -6.18
C GLN A 61 -5.38 3.45 -6.35
N VAL A 62 -4.91 2.85 -5.24
CA VAL A 62 -3.80 1.90 -5.26
C VAL A 62 -4.14 0.63 -6.05
N VAL A 63 -5.31 0.05 -5.80
CA VAL A 63 -5.75 -1.19 -6.50
C VAL A 63 -5.95 -0.93 -7.98
N SER A 64 -6.51 0.23 -8.34
CA SER A 64 -6.71 0.61 -9.74
C SER A 64 -5.37 0.78 -10.48
N HIS A 65 -4.41 1.49 -9.88
CA HIS A 65 -3.08 1.65 -10.46
C HIS A 65 -2.37 0.30 -10.59
N ALA A 66 -2.35 -0.53 -9.54
CA ALA A 66 -1.74 -1.86 -9.59
C ALA A 66 -2.31 -2.72 -10.73
N ARG A 67 -3.64 -2.74 -10.90
CA ARG A 67 -4.29 -3.46 -12.01
C ARG A 67 -3.91 -2.91 -13.38
N GLN A 68 -3.88 -1.58 -13.53
CA GLN A 68 -3.47 -0.94 -14.79
C GLN A 68 -2.01 -1.24 -15.15
N SER A 69 -1.14 -1.41 -14.14
CA SER A 69 0.26 -1.81 -14.29
C SER A 69 0.46 -3.32 -14.42
N GLY A 70 -0.61 -4.13 -14.36
CA GLY A 70 -0.52 -5.60 -14.46
C GLY A 70 0.01 -6.29 -13.20
N HIS A 71 -0.05 -5.64 -12.04
CA HIS A 71 0.40 -6.19 -10.76
C HIS A 71 -0.79 -6.64 -9.90
N PRO A 72 -0.69 -7.80 -9.22
CA PRO A 72 -1.76 -8.31 -8.35
C PRO A 72 -1.78 -7.67 -6.95
N LEU A 73 -1.00 -6.60 -6.72
CA LEU A 73 -0.89 -5.93 -5.43
C LEU A 73 -2.26 -5.63 -4.80
N GLN A 74 -2.46 -6.13 -3.59
CA GLN A 74 -3.68 -5.89 -2.83
C GLN A 74 -3.47 -4.77 -1.81
N CYS A 75 -4.48 -3.90 -1.71
CA CYS A 75 -4.58 -2.84 -0.72
C CYS A 75 -5.96 -2.95 -0.06
N VAL A 76 -6.01 -2.90 1.27
CA VAL A 76 -7.24 -3.03 2.06
C VAL A 76 -7.29 -1.97 3.15
N MET A 77 -8.49 -1.74 3.71
CA MET A 77 -8.64 -0.96 4.93
C MET A 77 -9.24 -1.81 6.04
N GLU A 78 -8.78 -1.60 7.27
CA GLU A 78 -9.27 -2.26 8.48
C GLU A 78 -9.56 -1.22 9.57
N GLU A 79 -10.50 -1.53 10.47
CA GLU A 79 -10.78 -0.68 11.62
C GLU A 79 -9.55 -0.62 12.53
N ALA A 80 -9.18 0.59 12.97
CA ALA A 80 -7.92 0.86 13.67
C ALA A 80 -7.93 0.42 15.13
#